data_AF-A0A1D3JU11-F1
#
_entry.id   AF-A0A1D3JU11-F1
#
_cell.length_a   1.000
_cell.length_b   1.000
_cell.length_c   1.000
_cell.angle_alpha   90.00
_cell.angle_beta   90.00
_cell.angle_gamma   90.00
#
_symmetry.space_group_name_H-M   'P 1'
#
loop_
_entity.id
_entity.type
_entity.pdbx_description
1 polymer ?
#
loop_
_entity_poly.entity_id
_entity_poly.type
_entity_poly.pdbx_seq_one_letter_code
_entity_poly.pdbx_strand_id
1 'polypeptide(L)'
;MPPIAECQSQSLCLTHCNRGQAPSHIAQLDHASLLEYLVSFRQHSDFHEQCVERIFLDLQRLLKPEKLTVYARYVRRGGLDINPYRSTEAVPFQNLRLARQ
;
A
#
# COMPACT_ATOMS: atom_id res chain seq x y z
N MET A 1 -7.76 3.39 -26.03
CA MET A 1 -8.04 3.43 -24.59
C MET A 1 -6.83 4.09 -23.95
N PRO A 2 -6.92 5.36 -23.48
CA PRO A 2 -5.73 6.10 -23.08
C PRO A 2 -5.16 5.52 -21.77
N PRO A 3 -3.83 5.60 -21.56
CA PRO A 3 -3.22 5.24 -20.29
C PRO A 3 -3.59 6.33 -19.28
N ILE A 4 -4.61 6.05 -18.46
CA ILE A 4 -4.98 6.92 -17.36
C ILE A 4 -4.55 6.19 -16.10
N ALA A 5 -3.42 6.54 -15.52
CA ALA A 5 -3.13 6.27 -14.12
C ALA A 5 -2.06 7.24 -13.65
N GLU A 6 -2.44 8.48 -13.38
CA GLU A 6 -1.87 9.11 -12.20
C GLU A 6 -2.33 8.26 -11.01
N CYS A 7 -1.39 7.76 -10.21
CA CYS A 7 -1.68 7.04 -8.98
C CYS A 7 -2.33 8.01 -7.97
N GLN A 8 -3.63 8.24 -8.13
CA GLN A 8 -4.48 9.02 -7.21
C GLN A 8 -4.92 8.13 -6.04
N SER A 9 -3.97 7.39 -5.43
CA SER A 9 -4.27 6.64 -4.21
C SER A 9 -4.61 7.64 -3.10
N GLN A 10 -5.75 7.43 -2.44
CA GLN A 10 -6.23 8.36 -1.41
C GLN A 10 -5.78 7.98 -0.01
N SER A 11 -5.46 6.71 0.18
CA SER A 11 -4.98 6.13 1.43
C SER A 11 -4.25 4.84 1.12
N LEU A 12 -3.01 4.72 1.60
CA LEU A 12 -2.30 3.45 1.73
C LEU A 12 -2.18 3.13 3.22
N CYS A 13 -2.68 1.96 3.63
CA CYS A 13 -2.47 1.46 4.98
C CYS A 13 -1.40 0.38 4.95
N LEU A 14 -0.38 0.53 5.80
CA LEU A 14 0.71 -0.41 5.99
C LEU A 14 0.64 -0.92 7.42
N THR A 15 0.30 -2.21 7.60
CA THR A 15 0.33 -2.84 8.93
C THR A 15 1.51 -3.79 8.97
N HIS A 16 2.47 -3.51 9.85
CA HIS A 16 3.58 -4.39 10.17
C HIS A 16 3.36 -4.98 11.56
N CYS A 17 3.50 -6.30 11.72
CA CYS A 17 3.35 -6.98 13.00
C CYS A 17 4.62 -7.78 13.29
N ASN A 18 5.55 -7.17 14.02
CA ASN A 18 6.66 -7.84 14.68
C ASN A 18 6.18 -8.30 16.06
N ARG A 19 5.89 -9.60 16.24
CA ARG A 19 5.66 -10.14 17.60
C ARG A 19 7.01 -10.60 18.15
N GLY A 20 7.63 -9.79 19.01
CA GLY A 20 8.62 -10.32 19.96
C GLY A 20 9.88 -9.50 20.27
N GLN A 21 10.03 -8.24 19.87
CA GLN A 21 11.23 -7.47 20.22
C GLN A 21 10.95 -6.33 21.20
N ALA A 22 11.52 -6.48 22.40
CA ALA A 22 11.90 -5.39 23.27
C ALA A 22 12.75 -4.35 22.49
N PRO A 23 12.81 -3.09 22.95
CA PRO A 23 13.02 -1.93 22.10
C PRO A 23 14.51 -1.68 21.85
N SER A 24 15.10 -2.25 20.80
CA SER A 24 16.44 -1.77 20.40
C SER A 24 16.93 -2.01 18.98
N HIS A 25 16.25 -2.72 18.05
CA HIS A 25 16.88 -2.92 16.72
C HIS A 25 15.95 -3.20 15.51
N ILE A 26 14.70 -2.78 15.55
CA ILE A 26 13.95 -2.52 14.30
C ILE A 26 14.22 -1.06 14.01
N ALA A 27 15.02 -0.77 12.98
CA ALA A 27 15.14 0.57 12.44
C ALA A 27 13.72 1.10 12.27
N GLN A 28 13.35 2.14 13.03
CA GLN A 28 12.09 2.83 12.82
C GLN A 28 12.01 3.14 11.33
N LEU A 29 10.95 2.66 10.69
CA LEU A 29 10.77 2.88 9.28
C LEU A 29 10.76 4.38 9.06
N ASP A 30 11.73 4.89 8.31
CA ASP A 30 11.85 6.32 8.10
C ASP A 30 10.63 6.81 7.32
N HIS A 31 9.77 7.56 8.00
CA HIS A 31 8.51 8.02 7.44
C HIS A 31 8.73 8.96 6.25
N ALA A 32 9.84 9.71 6.24
CA ALA A 32 10.18 10.59 5.12
C ALA A 32 10.51 9.79 3.85
N SER A 33 11.42 8.81 3.96
CA SER A 33 11.80 7.92 2.86
C SER A 33 10.61 7.11 2.33
N LEU A 34 9.74 6.62 3.22
CA LEU A 34 8.53 5.93 2.80
C LEU A 34 7.58 6.87 2.05
N LEU A 35 7.36 8.08 2.56
CA LEU A 35 6.51 9.05 1.89
C LEU A 35 7.05 9.41 0.51
N GLU A 36 8.35 9.64 0.38
CA GLU A 36 9.01 9.91 -0.91
C GLU A 36 8.84 8.74 -1.88
N TYR A 37 9.05 7.51 -1.41
CA TYR A 37 8.79 6.29 -2.18
C TYR A 37 7.35 6.23 -2.68
N LEU A 38 6.36 6.46 -1.81
CA LEU A 38 4.94 6.45 -2.20
C LEU A 38 4.57 7.57 -3.17
N VAL A 39 5.13 8.77 -2.98
CA VAL A 39 4.90 9.92 -3.87
C VAL A 39 5.51 9.69 -5.25
N SER A 40 6.60 8.92 -5.36
CA SER A 40 7.23 8.57 -6.65
C SER A 40 6.27 7.85 -7.60
N PHE A 41 5.24 7.16 -7.09
CA PHE A 41 4.22 6.51 -7.91
C PHE A 41 3.24 7.48 -8.58
N ARG A 42 3.20 8.77 -8.22
CA ARG A 42 2.25 9.74 -8.81
C ARG A 42 2.36 9.86 -10.32
N GLN A 43 3.58 9.74 -10.86
CA GLN A 43 3.84 9.83 -12.30
C GLN A 43 3.90 8.45 -12.97
N HIS A 44 3.69 7.37 -12.21
CA HIS A 44 3.75 6.01 -12.73
C HIS A 44 2.38 5.54 -13.19
N SER A 45 2.29 5.16 -14.47
CA SER A 45 1.06 4.64 -15.07
C SER A 45 0.98 3.12 -14.93
N ASP A 46 0.41 2.65 -13.83
CA ASP A 46 0.13 1.24 -13.57
C ASP A 46 -1.34 0.99 -13.27
N PHE A 47 -1.78 -0.27 -13.44
CA PHE A 47 -3.04 -0.72 -12.87
C PHE A 47 -3.00 -0.65 -11.34
N HIS A 48 -4.13 -0.34 -10.70
CA HIS A 48 -4.24 -0.19 -9.26
C HIS A 48 -3.72 -1.43 -8.48
N GLU A 49 -3.99 -2.61 -9.02
CA GLU A 49 -3.57 -3.91 -8.49
C GLU A 49 -2.07 -4.11 -8.60
N GLN A 50 -1.48 -3.73 -9.74
CA GLN A 50 -0.05 -3.86 -9.99
C GLN A 50 0.76 -2.88 -9.12
N CYS A 51 0.26 -1.66 -8.93
CA CYS A 51 0.85 -0.68 -8.02
C CYS A 51 0.96 -1.22 -6.58
N VAL A 52 -0.13 -1.81 -6.05
CA VAL A 52 -0.11 -2.40 -4.69
C VAL A 52 0.77 -3.64 -4.60
N GLU A 53 0.76 -4.51 -5.62
CA GLU A 53 1.66 -5.66 -5.68
C GLU A 53 3.13 -5.22 -5.66
N ARG A 54 3.46 -4.17 -6.41
CA ARG A 54 4.82 -3.62 -6.47
C ARG A 54 5.28 -3.10 -5.12
N ILE A 55 4.44 -2.28 -4.46
CA ILE A 55 4.72 -1.77 -3.11
C ILE A 55 4.93 -2.92 -2.13
N PHE A 56 4.08 -3.94 -2.18
CA PHE A 56 4.20 -5.12 -1.32
C PHE A 56 5.53 -5.84 -1.53
N LEU A 57 5.89 -6.15 -2.77
CA LEU A 57 7.13 -6.88 -3.07
C LEU A 57 8.39 -6.08 -2.73
N ASP A 58 8.39 -4.77 -2.97
CA ASP A 58 9.51 -3.90 -2.63
C ASP A 58 9.72 -3.83 -1.11
N LEU A 59 8.65 -3.61 -0.34
CA LEU A 59 8.71 -3.58 1.12
C LEU A 59 9.06 -4.96 1.71
N GLN A 60 8.52 -6.06 1.17
CA GLN A 60 8.84 -7.41 1.62
C GLN A 60 10.33 -7.73 1.44
N ARG A 61 10.92 -7.32 0.31
CA ARG A 61 12.35 -7.55 0.02
C ARG A 61 13.26 -6.68 0.88
N LEU A 62 12.91 -5.40 1.05
CA LEU A 62 13.74 -4.42 1.76
C LEU A 62 13.72 -4.65 3.28
N LEU A 63 12.52 -4.85 3.84
CA LEU A 63 12.32 -4.90 5.29
C LEU A 63 12.33 -6.32 5.86
N LYS A 64 12.13 -7.34 5.00
CA LYS A 64 11.98 -8.75 5.37
C LYS A 64 11.06 -8.97 6.57
N PRO A 65 9.84 -8.41 6.55
CA PRO A 65 8.94 -8.49 7.67
C PRO A 65 8.40 -9.92 7.85
N GLU A 66 8.15 -10.33 9.10
CA GLU A 66 7.40 -11.56 9.38
C GLU A 66 5.96 -11.45 8.84
N LYS A 67 5.37 -10.26 8.95
CA LYS A 67 4.02 -9.96 8.50
C LYS A 67 3.96 -8.60 7.81
N LEU A 68 3.34 -8.58 6.64
CA LEU A 68 3.13 -7.38 5.85
C LEU A 68 1.73 -7.39 5.25
N THR A 69 1.03 -6.28 5.38
CA THR A 69 -0.20 -5.99 4.66
C THR A 69 -0.08 -4.64 3.97
N VAL A 70 -0.35 -4.60 2.66
CA VAL A 70 -0.45 -3.38 1.86
C VAL A 70 -1.86 -3.30 1.31
N TYR A 71 -2.51 -2.18 1.58
CA TYR A 71 -3.89 -1.95 1.16
C TYR A 71 -4.08 -0.52 0.66
N ALA A 72 -4.70 -0.38 -0.52
CA ALA A 72 -5.00 0.91 -1.13
C ALA A 72 -6.49 1.08 -1.43
N ARG A 73 -6.92 2.34 -1.43
CA ARG A 73 -8.26 2.77 -1.88
C ARG A 73 -8.12 3.82 -2.97
N TYR A 74 -8.65 3.51 -4.14
CA TYR A 74 -8.63 4.43 -5.28
C TYR A 74 -9.98 5.10 -5.47
N VAL A 75 -9.94 6.32 -6.03
CA VAL A 75 -11.13 7.04 -6.50
C VAL A 75 -11.89 6.23 -7.53
N ARG A 76 -13.20 6.43 -7.58
CA ARG A 76 -14.03 5.83 -8.62
C ARG A 76 -13.65 6.32 -10.01
N ARG A 77 -13.75 5.41 -10.98
CA ARG A 77 -13.75 5.74 -12.41
C ARG A 77 -14.91 4.99 -13.06
N GLY A 78 -15.74 5.72 -13.81
CA GLY A 78 -16.97 5.15 -14.38
C GLY A 78 -17.94 4.60 -13.32
N GLY A 79 -17.92 5.14 -12.10
CA GLY A 79 -18.76 4.68 -11.00
C GLY A 79 -18.23 3.48 -10.20
N LEU A 80 -17.10 2.89 -10.59
CA LEU A 80 -16.47 1.73 -9.95
C LEU A 80 -15.23 2.13 -9.16
N ASP A 81 -15.13 1.68 -7.90
CA ASP A 81 -13.92 1.77 -7.08
C ASP A 81 -13.12 0.47 -7.11
N ILE A 82 -11.80 0.59 -7.00
CA ILE A 82 -10.86 -0.53 -6.94
C ILE A 82 -10.07 -0.41 -5.64
N ASN A 83 -10.16 -1.43 -4.79
CA ASN A 83 -9.60 -1.45 -3.43
C ASN A 83 -8.63 -2.63 -3.26
N PRO A 84 -7.44 -2.58 -3.89
CA PRO A 84 -6.53 -3.72 -3.88
C PRO A 84 -5.93 -3.94 -2.50
N TYR A 85 -5.92 -5.21 -2.10
CA TYR A 85 -5.42 -5.70 -0.83
C TYR A 85 -4.40 -6.83 -1.08
N ARG A 86 -3.24 -6.75 -0.44
CA ARG A 86 -2.18 -7.77 -0.44
C ARG A 86 -1.64 -7.98 0.95
N SER A 87 -1.45 -9.24 1.34
CA SER A 87 -1.00 -9.57 2.69
C SER A 87 -0.32 -10.93 2.72
N THR A 88 0.66 -11.07 3.60
CA THR A 88 1.27 -12.37 3.94
C THR A 88 0.31 -13.30 4.69
N GLU A 89 -0.71 -12.75 5.34
CA GLU A 89 -1.72 -13.50 6.10
C GLU A 89 -3.14 -13.08 5.72
N ALA A 90 -4.09 -14.00 5.90
CA ALA A 90 -5.51 -13.68 5.81
C ALA A 90 -5.93 -12.89 7.06
N VAL A 91 -6.08 -11.57 6.95
CA VAL A 91 -6.68 -10.73 7.99
C VAL A 91 -8.09 -10.30 7.60
N PRO A 92 -9.03 -10.23 8.56
CA PRO A 92 -10.38 -9.73 8.31
C PRO A 92 -10.30 -8.27 7.85
N PHE A 93 -10.84 -8.02 6.67
CA PHE A 93 -10.76 -6.72 6.01
C PHE A 93 -12.16 -6.10 5.88
N GLN A 94 -12.32 -4.87 6.37
CA GLN A 94 -13.56 -4.11 6.26
C GLN A 94 -13.54 -3.21 5.03
N ASN A 95 -14.41 -3.48 4.06
CA ASN A 95 -14.51 -2.68 2.84
C ASN A 95 -15.42 -1.45 3.01
N LEU A 96 -15.15 -0.62 4.02
CA LEU A 96 -15.89 0.63 4.26
C LEU A 96 -15.51 1.73 3.28
N ARG A 97 -16.48 2.44 2.72
CA ARG A 97 -16.20 3.54 1.79
C ARG A 97 -15.60 4.75 2.53
N LEU A 98 -14.50 5.32 1.98
CA LEU A 98 -13.92 6.56 2.51
C LEU A 98 -14.53 7.82 1.87
N ALA A 99 -14.29 8.98 2.48
CA ALA A 99 -14.93 10.26 2.15
C ALA A 99 -14.81 10.69 0.67
N ARG A 100 -13.74 10.28 0.00
CA ARG A 100 -13.45 10.66 -1.39
C ARG A 100 -13.56 9.46 -2.37
N GLN A 101 -14.15 8.34 -1.93
CA GLN A 101 -14.48 7.17 -2.76
C GLN A 101 -15.93 7.20 -3.23
#